data_AF-A0A7V7FLZ0-F1
#
_entry.id   AF-A0A7V7FLZ0-F1
#
_cell.length_a   1.000
_cell.length_b   1.000
_cell.length_c   1.000
_cell.angle_alpha   90.00
_cell.angle_beta   90.00
_cell.angle_gamma   90.00
#
_symmetry.space_group_name_H-M   'P 1'
#
loop_
_entity.id
_entity.type
_entity.pdbx_description
1 polymer ?
#
loop_
_entity_poly.entity_id
_entity_poly.type
_entity_poly.pdbx_seq_one_letter_code
_entity_poly.pdbx_strand_id
1 'polypeptide(L)' 'MESLAAFFDMGGYGVYIWPGYVLTAVVLVGMLVASIRFLRSNEARLQALQAENGEPSGEA' A
#
# COMPACT_ATOMS: atom_id res chain seq x y z
N MET A 1 28.84 5.47 12.67
CA MET A 1 27.65 5.89 11.90
C MET A 1 28.03 6.62 10.60
N GLU A 2 29.14 6.28 9.93
CA GLU A 2 29.63 6.98 8.72
C GLU A 2 29.46 6.19 7.41
N SER A 3 28.89 4.99 7.46
CA SER A 3 28.94 4.10 6.29
C SER A 3 27.83 4.36 5.28
N LEU A 4 26.63 4.79 5.69
CA LEU A 4 25.55 5.02 4.74
C LEU A 4 25.81 6.27 3.89
N ALA A 5 26.21 7.38 4.51
CA ALA A 5 26.52 8.63 3.80
C ALA A 5 27.67 8.47 2.79
N ALA A 6 28.72 7.70 3.12
CA ALA A 6 29.84 7.44 2.21
C ALA A 6 29.46 6.60 0.96
N PHE A 7 28.41 5.77 1.03
CA PHE A 7 27.88 5.03 -0.12
C PHE A 7 27.02 5.92 -1.05
N PHE A 8 26.34 6.94 -0.50
CA PHE A 8 25.73 7.99 -1.32
C PHE A 8 26.79 8.88 -1.97
N ASP A 9 27.90 9.07 -1.28
CA ASP A 9 28.99 9.98 -1.65
C ASP A 9 30.17 9.29 -2.36
N MET A 10 29.99 8.06 -2.87
CA MET A 10 31.05 7.26 -3.50
C MET A 10 31.53 7.79 -4.87
N GLY A 11 31.41 9.10 -5.13
CA GLY A 11 31.86 9.77 -6.35
C GLY A 11 30.75 10.46 -7.15
N GLY A 12 29.68 10.95 -6.50
CA GLY A 12 28.64 11.78 -7.14
C GLY A 12 27.58 11.04 -7.97
N TYR A 13 27.70 9.72 -8.17
CA TYR A 13 26.76 8.94 -9.00
C TYR A 13 25.51 8.41 -8.26
N GLY A 14 25.52 8.39 -6.92
CA GLY A 14 24.40 7.85 -6.13
C GLY A 14 23.07 8.55 -6.45
N VAL A 15 23.08 9.88 -6.54
CA VAL A 15 21.90 10.69 -6.88
C VAL A 15 21.26 10.34 -8.23
N TYR A 16 21.99 9.71 -9.17
CA TYR A 16 21.43 9.31 -10.47
C TYR A 16 20.74 7.94 -10.44
N ILE A 17 21.16 7.06 -9.52
CA ILE A 17 20.66 5.68 -9.42
C ILE A 17 19.44 5.60 -8.49
N TRP A 18 19.48 6.36 -7.39
CA TRP A 18 18.41 6.43 -6.39
C TRP A 18 17.02 6.77 -6.94
N PRO A 19 16.84 7.70 -7.89
CA PRO A 19 15.53 8.03 -8.44
C PRO A 19 14.85 6.83 -9.10
N GLY A 20 15.62 5.94 -9.76
CA GLY A 20 15.09 4.71 -10.35
C GLY A 20 14.54 3.76 -9.28
N TYR A 21 15.31 3.55 -8.20
CA TYR A 21 14.87 2.71 -7.07
C TYR A 21 13.70 3.33 -6.32
N VAL A 22 13.71 4.65 -6.10
CA VAL A 22 12.61 5.39 -5.48
C VAL A 22 11.35 5.29 -6.32
N LEU A 23 11.44 5.46 -7.64
CA LEU A 23 10.29 5.34 -8.54
C LEU A 23 9.71 3.93 -8.47
N THR A 24 10.55 2.91 -8.53
CA THR A 24 10.12 1.51 -8.44
C THR A 24 9.47 1.22 -7.09
N ALA A 25 10.05 1.70 -5.99
CA ALA A 25 9.49 1.57 -4.65
C ALA A 25 8.14 2.27 -4.54
N VAL A 26 8.00 3.47 -5.09
CA VAL A 26 6.73 4.23 -5.12
C VAL A 26 5.66 3.46 -5.89
N VAL A 27 5.99 2.86 -7.04
CA VAL A 27 5.05 2.05 -7.82
C VAL A 27 4.61 0.81 -7.04
N LEU A 28 5.55 0.08 -6.44
CA LEU A 28 5.24 -1.13 -5.66
C LEU A 28 4.41 -0.80 -4.41
N VAL A 29 4.77 0.26 -3.68
CA VAL A 29 4.01 0.72 -2.51
C VAL A 29 2.63 1.22 -2.93
N GLY A 30 2.53 1.98 -4.02
CA GLY A 30 1.25 2.45 -4.55
C GLY A 30 0.32 1.30 -4.93
N MET A 31 0.86 0.25 -5.57
CA MET A 31 0.10 -0.94 -5.92
C MET A 31 -0.33 -1.74 -4.68
N LEU A 32 0.56 -1.88 -3.69
CA LEU A 32 0.24 -2.54 -2.43
C LEU A 32 -0.86 -1.80 -1.67
N VAL A 33 -0.75 -0.47 -1.57
CA VAL A 33 -1.77 0.38 -0.94
C VAL A 33 -3.10 0.29 -1.69
N ALA A 34 -3.08 0.31 -3.03
CA ALA A 34 -4.28 0.15 -3.84
C ALA A 34 -4.94 -1.22 -3.59
N SER A 35 -4.16 -2.30 -3.52
CA SER A 35 -4.64 -3.63 -3.19
C SER A 35 -5.31 -3.67 -1.81
N ILE A 36 -4.61 -3.21 -0.76
CA ILE A 36 -5.17 -3.19 0.60
C ILE A 36 -6.43 -2.32 0.68
N ARG A 37 -6.44 -1.17 -0.01
CA ARG A 37 -7.59 -0.26 -0.03
C ARG A 37 -8.78 -0.86 -0.79
N PHE A 38 -8.52 -1.62 -1.85
CA PHE A 38 -9.54 -2.36 -2.59
C PHE A 38 -10.15 -3.48 -1.72
N LEU A 39 -9.32 -4.23 -1.00
CA LEU A 39 -9.80 -5.26 -0.06
C LEU A 39 -10.70 -4.64 1.03
N ARG A 40 -10.25 -3.56 1.68
CA ARG A 40 -11.04 -2.87 2.72
C ARG A 40 -12.34 -2.27 2.18
N SER A 41 -12.33 -1.76 0.95
CA SER A 41 -13.54 -1.21 0.31
C SER A 41 -14.54 -2.32 -0.05
N ASN A 42 -14.07 -3.50 -0.40
CA ASN A 42 -14.95 -4.66 -0.65
C ASN A 42 -15.53 -5.23 0.65
N GLU A 43 -14.74 -5.33 1.71
CA GLU A 43 -15.24 -5.73 3.04
C GLU A 43 -16.31 -4.77 3.56
N ALA A 44 -16.11 -3.45 3.39
CA ALA A 44 -17.12 -2.47 3.80
C ALA A 44 -18.45 -2.61 3.03
N ARG A 45 -18.39 -2.95 1.73
CA ARG A 45 -19.59 -3.24 0.93
C ARG A 45 -20.27 -4.54 1.35
N LEU A 46 -19.49 -5.57 1.69
CA LEU A 46 -20.04 -6.84 2.18
C LEU A 46 -20.70 -6.67 3.55
N GLN A 47 -20.12 -5.89 4.47
CA GLN A 47 -20.73 -5.58 5.75
C GLN A 47 -22.01 -4.77 5.61
N ALA A 48 -22.04 -3.78 4.71
CA ALA A 48 -23.26 -3.01 4.44
C ALA A 48 -24.40 -3.90 3.93
N LEU A 49 -24.09 -4.82 3.00
CA LEU A 49 -25.09 -5.75 2.46
C LEU A 49 -25.49 -6.84 3.47
N GLN A 50 -24.59 -7.31 4.33
CA GLN A 50 -24.93 -8.25 5.41
C GLN A 50 -25.75 -7.61 6.52
N ALA A 51 -25.53 -6.34 6.82
CA ALA A 51 -26.36 -5.59 7.76
C ALA A 51 -27.78 -5.37 7.23
N GLU A 52 -27.93 -5.21 5.92
CA GLU A 52 -29.23 -5.02 5.26
C GLU A 52 -29.97 -6.35 5.00
N ASN A 53 -29.24 -7.46 4.82
CA ASN A 53 -29.80 -8.79 4.54
C ASN A 53 -29.84 -9.73 5.77
N GLY A 54 -29.32 -9.26 6.91
CA GLY A 54 -29.30 -9.94 8.21
C GLY A 54 -30.47 -9.53 9.12
N GLU A 55 -31.54 -8.98 8.55
CA GLU A 55 -32.77 -8.73 9.29
C GLU A 55 -33.42 -10.08 9.66
N PRO A 56 -33.74 -10.34 10.94
CA PRO A 56 -34.13 -11.64 11.46
C PRO A 56 -35.58 -11.95 11.07
N SER A 57 -35.81 -12.36 9.82
CA SER A 57 -37.09 -12.90 9.37
C SER A 57 -37.24 -14.37 9.82
N GLY A 58 -37.22 -14.60 11.13
CA GLY A 58 -37.21 -15.94 11.70
C GLY A 58 -37.70 -16.05 13.15
N GLU A 59 -38.47 -15.09 13.66
CA GLU A 59 -39.22 -15.24 14.93
C GLU A 59 -40.62 -14.61 14.79
N ALA A 60 -41.62 -15.45 14.47
CA ALA A 60 -43.03 -15.27 14.81
C ALA A 60 -43.76 -16.60 14.70
#